data_AF-A0A5B2XJ12-F1
#
_entry.id   AF-A0A5B2XJ12-F1
#
_cell.length_a   1.000
_cell.length_b   1.000
_cell.length_c   1.000
_cell.angle_alpha   90.00
_cell.angle_beta   90.00
_cell.angle_gamma   90.00
#
_symmetry.space_group_name_H-M   'P 1'
#
loop_
_entity.id
_entity.type
_entity.pdbx_description
1 polymer ?
#
loop_
_entity_poly.entity_id
_entity_poly.type
_entity_poly.pdbx_seq_one_letter_code
_entity_poly.pdbx_strand_id
1 'polypeptide(L)'
;MPNLAREPTFLPLTVTAANTAVDREAPARSGARVVLRRAETANRAAADCWTALLAGCNSNGRRVLSSRLRELSEATSVYAGTQWWLSDGAVHRHRVAEAEGRIDEAVREGDGAEFAEAFVGYDQAVATVVVLAQNKVTQSRMGSPTT
;
A
#
# COMPACT_ATOMS: atom_id res chain seq x y z
N MET A 1 -10.55 15.24 -29.02
CA MET A 1 -9.18 14.85 -28.64
C MET A 1 -9.21 14.42 -27.18
N PRO A 2 -9.22 13.13 -26.80
CA PRO A 2 -9.10 12.79 -25.39
C PRO A 2 -7.62 12.74 -25.04
N ASN A 3 -7.07 13.88 -24.60
CA ASN A 3 -5.86 13.86 -23.79
C ASN A 3 -6.28 13.47 -22.38
N LEU A 4 -6.50 12.17 -22.16
CA LEU A 4 -6.59 11.60 -20.83
C LEU A 4 -5.14 11.49 -20.34
N ALA A 5 -4.57 12.58 -19.83
CA ALA A 5 -3.40 12.48 -18.99
C ALA A 5 -3.82 11.60 -17.80
N ARG A 6 -3.58 10.30 -17.93
CA ARG A 6 -3.96 9.29 -16.95
C ARG A 6 -3.25 9.69 -15.66
N GLU A 7 -4.02 9.95 -14.62
CA GLU A 7 -3.47 10.33 -13.32
C GLU A 7 -2.41 9.29 -12.92
N PRO A 8 -1.18 9.71 -12.56
CA PRO A 8 -0.10 8.79 -12.28
C PRO A 8 -0.54 7.86 -11.14
N THR A 9 -0.42 6.56 -11.37
CA THR A 9 -0.84 5.53 -10.43
C THR A 9 0.39 4.90 -9.80
N PHE A 10 0.48 4.99 -8.48
CA PHE A 10 1.65 4.56 -7.70
C PHE A 10 1.41 3.26 -6.93
N LEU A 11 0.15 2.91 -6.66
CA LEU A 11 -0.22 1.70 -5.92
C LEU A 11 -1.13 0.74 -6.71
N PRO A 12 -0.86 0.46 -8.01
CA PRO A 12 -1.76 -0.35 -8.83
C PRO A 12 -1.92 -1.78 -8.32
N LEU A 13 -0.84 -2.41 -7.83
CA LEU A 13 -0.88 -3.79 -7.35
C LEU A 13 -1.63 -3.87 -6.01
N THR A 14 -1.35 -2.94 -5.10
CA THR A 14 -1.99 -2.90 -3.79
C THR A 14 -3.49 -2.67 -3.91
N VAL A 15 -3.92 -1.71 -4.75
CA VAL A 15 -5.35 -1.44 -5.00
C VAL A 15 -6.02 -2.66 -5.62
N THR A 16 -5.38 -3.32 -6.59
CA THR A 16 -5.92 -4.54 -7.23
C THR A 16 -6.03 -5.70 -6.24
N ALA A 17 -5.00 -5.93 -5.43
CA ALA A 17 -4.98 -6.98 -4.42
C ALA A 17 -6.03 -6.73 -3.33
N ALA A 18 -6.17 -5.48 -2.86
CA ALA A 18 -7.16 -5.11 -1.86
C ALA A 18 -8.60 -5.24 -2.41
N ASN A 19 -8.86 -4.81 -3.65
CA ASN A 19 -10.16 -5.03 -4.31
C ASN A 19 -10.50 -6.53 -4.39
N THR A 20 -9.54 -7.34 -4.84
CA THR A 20 -9.72 -8.80 -4.91
C THR A 20 -10.02 -9.42 -3.54
N ALA A 21 -9.44 -8.88 -2.45
CA ALA A 21 -9.79 -9.29 -1.09
C ALA A 21 -11.20 -8.88 -0.67
N VAL A 22 -11.68 -7.71 -1.09
CA VAL A 22 -13.02 -7.19 -0.77
C VAL A 22 -14.12 -8.06 -1.39
N ASP A 23 -13.88 -8.57 -2.59
CA ASP A 23 -14.85 -9.43 -3.31
C ASP A 23 -15.07 -10.78 -2.61
N ARG A 24 -14.13 -11.22 -1.74
CA ARG A 24 -14.27 -12.45 -0.95
C ARG A 24 -15.22 -12.29 0.23
N GLU A 25 -15.71 -13.42 0.75
CA GLU A 25 -16.74 -13.45 1.81
C GLU A 25 -16.28 -12.94 3.19
N ALA A 26 -17.26 -12.56 4.03
CA ALA A 26 -17.05 -12.12 5.41
C ALA A 26 -16.48 -13.26 6.27
N PRO A 27 -15.47 -13.04 7.16
CA PRO A 27 -15.19 -11.79 7.87
C PRO A 27 -14.03 -10.93 7.33
N ALA A 28 -13.20 -11.41 6.40
CA ALA A 28 -12.02 -10.66 5.92
C ALA A 28 -12.34 -9.41 5.09
N ARG A 29 -13.57 -9.34 4.56
CA ARG A 29 -14.06 -8.21 3.75
C ARG A 29 -13.97 -6.86 4.46
N SER A 30 -14.22 -6.77 5.76
CA SER A 30 -14.19 -5.49 6.48
C SER A 30 -12.77 -4.92 6.57
N GLY A 31 -11.79 -5.74 6.95
CA GLY A 31 -10.38 -5.36 6.97
C GLY A 31 -9.84 -5.01 5.57
N ALA A 32 -10.19 -5.82 4.56
CA ALA A 32 -9.82 -5.57 3.17
C ALA A 32 -10.33 -4.20 2.66
N ARG A 33 -11.56 -3.81 3.03
CA ARG A 33 -12.12 -2.49 2.67
C ARG A 33 -11.35 -1.33 3.30
N VAL A 34 -10.85 -1.52 4.53
CA VAL A 34 -10.01 -0.51 5.19
C VAL A 34 -8.69 -0.36 4.44
N VAL A 35 -8.02 -1.47 4.11
CA VAL A 35 -6.79 -1.46 3.31
C VAL A 35 -7.01 -0.78 1.96
N LEU A 36 -8.08 -1.14 1.24
CA LEU A 36 -8.43 -0.53 -0.05
C LEU A 36 -8.58 1.00 0.05
N ARG A 37 -9.38 1.47 1.01
CA ARG A 37 -9.59 2.92 1.22
C ARG A 37 -8.27 3.65 1.53
N ARG A 38 -7.41 3.05 2.33
CA ARG A 38 -6.09 3.63 2.65
C ARG A 38 -5.17 3.62 1.44
N ALA A 39 -5.19 2.56 0.63
CA ALA A 39 -4.43 2.48 -0.61
C ALA A 39 -4.86 3.56 -1.62
N GLU A 40 -6.15 3.76 -1.83
CA GLU A 40 -6.66 4.84 -2.70
C GLU A 40 -6.30 6.24 -2.18
N THR A 41 -6.28 6.43 -0.87
CA THR A 41 -5.90 7.71 -0.24
C THR A 41 -4.39 7.97 -0.38
N ALA A 42 -3.56 6.96 -0.14
CA ALA A 42 -2.12 7.03 -0.35
C ALA A 42 -1.76 7.23 -1.83
N ASN A 43 -2.46 6.55 -2.75
CA ASN A 43 -2.23 6.69 -4.19
C ASN A 43 -2.49 8.12 -4.67
N ARG A 44 -3.58 8.75 -4.22
CA ARG A 44 -3.87 10.16 -4.53
C ARG A 44 -2.81 11.10 -3.94
N ALA A 45 -2.41 10.89 -2.68
CA ALA A 45 -1.36 11.69 -2.06
C ALA A 45 -0.01 11.54 -2.81
N ALA A 46 0.30 10.35 -3.32
CA ALA A 46 1.48 10.11 -4.14
C ALA A 46 1.40 10.85 -5.48
N ALA A 47 0.25 10.84 -6.14
CA ALA A 47 0.01 11.62 -7.36
C ALA A 47 0.18 13.13 -7.13
N ASP A 48 -0.40 13.68 -6.06
CA ASP A 48 -0.25 15.09 -5.68
C ASP A 48 1.22 15.45 -5.39
N CYS A 49 1.93 14.57 -4.68
CA CYS A 49 3.35 14.74 -4.39
C CYS A 49 4.20 14.71 -5.67
N TRP A 50 3.93 13.76 -6.57
CA TRP A 50 4.58 13.65 -7.87
C TRP A 50 4.43 14.92 -8.70
N THR A 51 3.21 15.42 -8.84
CA THR A 51 2.95 16.67 -9.57
C THR A 51 3.71 17.84 -8.96
N ALA A 52 3.80 17.90 -7.63
CA ALA A 52 4.55 18.95 -6.95
C ALA A 52 6.07 18.84 -7.17
N LEU A 53 6.62 17.62 -7.17
CA LEU A 53 8.03 17.35 -7.50
C LEU A 53 8.34 17.81 -8.93
N LEU A 54 7.52 17.43 -9.91
CA LEU A 54 7.70 17.85 -11.31
C LEU A 54 7.55 19.36 -11.52
N ALA A 55 6.68 20.01 -10.74
CA ALA A 55 6.49 21.46 -10.78
C ALA A 55 7.54 22.24 -9.97
N GLY A 56 8.44 21.56 -9.25
CA GLY A 56 9.39 22.21 -8.33
C GLY A 56 8.73 22.97 -7.18
N CYS A 57 7.47 22.64 -6.87
CA CYS A 57 6.67 23.33 -5.87
C CYS A 57 6.73 22.63 -4.51
N ASN A 58 6.84 23.41 -3.44
CA ASN A 58 6.79 22.89 -2.08
C ASN A 58 5.33 22.76 -1.63
N SER A 59 4.62 21.74 -2.13
CA SER A 59 3.19 21.55 -1.90
C SER A 59 2.89 20.85 -0.56
N ASN A 60 1.62 20.91 -0.13
CA ASN A 60 1.13 20.10 0.98
C ASN A 60 1.21 18.58 0.71
N GLY A 61 1.30 18.16 -0.56
CA GLY A 61 1.43 16.76 -0.95
C GLY A 61 2.66 16.09 -0.34
N ARG A 62 3.83 16.77 -0.36
CA ARG A 62 5.06 16.27 0.28
C ARG A 62 4.89 16.06 1.79
N ARG A 63 4.07 16.89 2.46
CA ARG A 63 3.84 16.82 3.91
C ARG A 63 2.85 15.74 4.33
N VAL A 64 1.86 15.44 3.48
CA VAL A 64 0.79 14.50 3.80
C VAL A 64 1.18 13.07 3.43
N LEU A 65 2.05 12.87 2.44
CA LEU A 65 2.37 11.56 1.88
C LEU A 65 2.85 10.55 2.93
N SER A 66 3.88 10.88 3.72
CA SER A 66 4.44 9.97 4.73
C SER A 66 3.39 9.50 5.74
N SER A 67 2.47 10.39 6.13
CA SER A 67 1.35 10.03 7.01
C SER A 67 0.39 9.02 6.36
N ARG A 68 0.12 9.15 5.05
CA ARG A 68 -0.79 8.24 4.33
C ARG A 68 -0.17 6.87 4.07
N LEU A 69 1.14 6.81 3.80
CA LEU A 69 1.86 5.54 3.69
C LEU A 69 1.84 4.80 5.02
N ARG A 70 2.10 5.51 6.12
CA ARG A 70 2.04 4.92 7.47
C ARG A 70 0.64 4.39 7.82
N GLU A 71 -0.41 5.16 7.52
CA GLU A 71 -1.80 4.71 7.71
C GLU A 71 -2.13 3.45 6.89
N LEU A 72 -1.60 3.34 5.67
CA LEU A 72 -1.75 2.16 4.82
C LEU A 72 -0.99 0.95 5.39
N SER A 73 0.26 1.15 5.81
CA SER A 73 1.09 0.11 6.42
C SER A 73 0.47 -0.41 7.72
N GLU A 74 -0.09 0.48 8.55
CA GLU A 74 -0.85 0.12 9.75
C GLU A 74 -2.09 -0.72 9.41
N ALA A 75 -2.94 -0.24 8.49
CA ALA A 75 -4.12 -0.98 8.06
C ALA A 75 -3.77 -2.37 7.50
N THR A 76 -2.68 -2.46 6.75
CA THR A 76 -2.15 -3.71 6.20
C THR A 76 -1.68 -4.66 7.31
N SER A 77 -1.00 -4.14 8.34
CA SER A 77 -0.56 -4.94 9.48
C SER A 77 -1.72 -5.52 10.28
N VAL A 78 -2.79 -4.74 10.48
CA VAL A 78 -4.01 -5.19 11.16
C VAL A 78 -4.71 -6.25 10.31
N TYR A 79 -4.81 -6.03 9.00
CA TYR A 79 -5.43 -6.98 8.07
C TYR A 79 -4.67 -8.31 7.99
N ALA A 80 -3.34 -8.29 8.00
CA ALA A 80 -2.51 -9.48 7.99
C ALA A 80 -2.45 -10.22 9.34
N GLY A 81 -2.97 -9.60 10.40
CA GLY A 81 -2.84 -10.04 11.78
C GLY A 81 -1.54 -9.53 12.40
N THR A 82 -1.66 -8.64 13.39
CA THR A 82 -0.52 -7.96 14.02
C THR A 82 0.52 -8.92 14.58
N GLN A 83 0.11 -10.04 15.16
CA GLN A 83 1.07 -11.04 15.69
C GLN A 83 1.96 -11.61 14.58
N TRP A 84 1.36 -12.00 13.45
CA TRP A 84 2.15 -12.47 12.30
C TRP A 84 3.03 -11.35 11.73
N TRP A 85 2.51 -10.13 11.63
CA TRP A 85 3.29 -8.98 11.16
C TRP A 85 4.54 -8.74 12.00
N LEU A 86 4.47 -9.01 13.31
CA LEU A 86 5.59 -8.86 14.23
C LEU A 86 6.54 -10.08 14.25
N SER A 87 6.08 -11.27 13.86
CA SER A 87 6.86 -12.51 13.78
C SER A 87 7.21 -12.90 12.34
N ASP A 88 6.55 -13.89 11.73
CA ASP A 88 6.95 -14.46 10.44
C ASP A 88 6.77 -13.47 9.27
N GLY A 89 6.02 -12.39 9.48
CA GLY A 89 5.87 -11.27 8.56
C GLY A 89 6.99 -10.23 8.65
N ALA A 90 7.97 -10.38 9.55
CA ALA A 90 9.00 -9.37 9.82
C ALA A 90 9.81 -8.96 8.58
N VAL A 91 10.09 -9.90 7.67
CA VAL A 91 10.78 -9.61 6.39
C VAL A 91 9.94 -8.68 5.51
N HIS A 92 8.62 -8.90 5.44
CA HIS A 92 7.73 -8.04 4.69
C HIS A 92 7.60 -6.66 5.33
N ARG A 93 7.49 -6.61 6.67
CA ARG A 93 7.50 -5.35 7.42
C ARG A 93 8.78 -4.54 7.16
N HIS A 94 9.93 -5.20 7.15
CA HIS A 94 11.21 -4.54 6.87
C HIS A 94 11.23 -3.93 5.45
N ARG A 95 10.79 -4.70 4.44
CA ARG A 95 10.70 -4.21 3.06
C ARG A 95 9.76 -3.01 2.91
N VAL A 96 8.61 -3.04 3.59
CA VAL A 96 7.67 -1.91 3.59
C VAL A 96 8.32 -0.67 4.21
N ALA A 97 8.95 -0.81 5.39
CA ALA A 97 9.60 0.30 6.07
C ALA A 97 10.81 0.86 5.31
N GLU A 98 11.59 -0.01 4.67
CA GLU A 98 12.71 0.39 3.79
C GLU A 98 12.21 1.21 2.60
N ALA A 99 11.14 0.76 1.94
CA ALA A 99 10.55 1.47 0.82
C ALA A 99 9.93 2.82 1.26
N GLU A 100 9.27 2.89 2.42
CA GLU A 100 8.80 4.17 3.00
C GLU A 100 9.97 5.14 3.22
N GLY A 101 11.08 4.66 3.78
CA GLY A 101 12.28 5.47 3.98
C GLY A 101 12.87 6.01 2.67
N ARG A 102 12.95 5.17 1.63
CA ARG A 102 13.39 5.60 0.29
C ARG A 102 12.45 6.63 -0.33
N ILE A 103 11.13 6.47 -0.16
CA ILE A 103 10.15 7.46 -0.62
C ILE A 103 10.38 8.80 0.10
N ASP A 104 10.50 8.79 1.42
CA ASP A 104 10.72 10.02 2.20
C ASP A 104 12.02 10.73 1.79
N GLU A 105 13.07 9.96 1.51
CA GLU A 105 14.36 10.50 1.05
C GLU A 105 14.25 11.11 -0.35
N ALA A 106 13.67 10.38 -1.32
CA ALA A 106 13.43 10.90 -2.66
C ALA A 106 12.54 12.16 -2.64
N VAL A 107 11.52 12.16 -1.78
CA VAL A 107 10.70 13.34 -1.52
C VAL A 107 11.54 14.46 -0.96
N ARG A 108 12.47 14.25 -0.03
CA ARG A 108 13.31 15.31 0.55
C ARG A 108 14.27 15.90 -0.50
N GLU A 109 14.87 15.06 -1.32
CA GLU A 109 15.87 15.44 -2.33
C GLU A 109 15.24 16.03 -3.59
N GLY A 110 13.94 15.80 -3.80
CA GLY A 110 13.26 16.26 -5.00
C GLY A 110 13.51 15.35 -6.21
N ASP A 111 13.98 14.13 -5.99
CA ASP A 111 14.33 13.18 -7.04
C ASP A 111 13.09 12.38 -7.46
N GLY A 112 12.57 12.71 -8.63
CA GLY A 112 11.43 11.99 -9.21
C GLY A 112 11.76 10.55 -9.65
N ALA A 113 12.99 10.28 -10.10
CA ALA A 113 13.35 8.94 -10.54
C ALA A 113 13.40 7.97 -9.36
N GLU A 114 14.10 8.36 -8.29
CA GLU A 114 14.12 7.61 -7.02
C GLU A 114 12.73 7.49 -6.41
N PHE A 115 11.91 8.54 -6.48
CA PHE A 115 10.52 8.50 -6.00
C PHE A 115 9.72 7.42 -6.71
N ALA A 116 9.77 7.38 -8.05
CA ALA A 116 9.05 6.40 -8.84
C ALA A 116 9.53 4.97 -8.55
N GLU A 117 10.84 4.75 -8.45
CA GLU A 117 11.42 3.44 -8.13
C GLU A 117 11.03 2.97 -6.72
N ALA A 118 11.13 3.85 -5.72
CA ALA A 118 10.76 3.53 -4.35
C ALA A 118 9.28 3.16 -4.23
N PHE A 119 8.40 3.82 -5.00
CA PHE A 119 6.97 3.46 -5.05
C PHE A 119 6.71 2.09 -5.68
N VAL A 120 7.47 1.68 -6.70
CA VAL A 120 7.36 0.31 -7.25
C VAL A 120 7.68 -0.72 -6.17
N GLY A 121 8.76 -0.49 -5.40
CA GLY A 121 9.14 -1.37 -4.29
C GLY A 121 8.09 -1.41 -3.17
N TYR A 122 7.56 -0.24 -2.79
CA TYR A 122 6.51 -0.13 -1.77
C TYR A 122 5.22 -0.84 -2.21
N ASP A 123 4.74 -0.60 -3.44
CA ASP A 123 3.52 -1.23 -3.96
C ASP A 123 3.64 -2.75 -4.01
N GLN A 124 4.78 -3.27 -4.48
CA GLN A 124 5.05 -4.71 -4.48
C GLN A 124 5.07 -5.30 -3.07
N ALA A 125 5.71 -4.62 -2.12
CA ALA A 125 5.83 -5.08 -0.74
C ALA A 125 4.45 -5.16 -0.06
N VAL A 126 3.64 -4.10 -0.17
CA VAL A 126 2.30 -4.06 0.43
C VAL A 126 1.35 -5.05 -0.26
N ALA A 127 1.31 -5.09 -1.60
CA ALA A 127 0.47 -6.02 -2.34
C ALA A 127 0.76 -7.48 -1.97
N THR A 128 2.04 -7.84 -1.82
CA THR A 128 2.46 -9.17 -1.38
C THR A 128 1.86 -9.53 -0.02
N VAL A 129 1.91 -8.61 0.95
CA VAL A 129 1.35 -8.83 2.28
C VAL A 129 -0.16 -9.03 2.22
N VAL A 130 -0.84 -8.20 1.43
CA VAL A 130 -2.30 -8.29 1.24
C VAL A 130 -2.69 -9.65 0.66
N VAL A 131 -1.95 -10.17 -0.33
CA VAL A 131 -2.19 -11.51 -0.90
C VAL A 131 -1.89 -12.63 0.11
N LEU A 132 -0.79 -12.54 0.86
CA LEU A 132 -0.46 -13.54 1.89
C LEU A 132 -1.52 -13.58 2.99
N ALA A 133 -2.01 -12.42 3.44
CA ALA A 133 -3.11 -12.31 4.39
C ALA A 133 -4.40 -12.97 3.87
N GLN A 134 -4.75 -12.75 2.59
CA GLN A 134 -5.90 -13.40 1.95
C GLN A 134 -5.77 -14.93 1.94
N ASN A 135 -4.60 -15.44 1.59
CA ASN A 135 -4.36 -16.89 1.51
C ASN A 135 -4.50 -17.56 2.88
N LYS A 136 -4.06 -16.89 3.95
CA LYS A 136 -4.20 -17.38 5.32
C LYS A 136 -5.65 -17.49 5.77
N VAL A 137 -6.46 -16.46 5.52
CA VAL A 137 -7.91 -16.49 5.80
C VAL A 137 -8.57 -17.68 5.10
N THR A 138 -8.13 -17.98 3.87
CA THR A 138 -8.68 -19.08 3.07
C THR A 138 -8.27 -20.45 3.64
N GLN A 139 -7.01 -20.62 4.06
CA GLN A 139 -6.52 -21.85 4.67
C GLN A 139 -7.18 -22.14 6.03
N SER A 140 -7.36 -21.13 6.88
CA SER A 140 -8.05 -21.29 8.17
C SER A 140 -9.50 -21.78 8.01
N ARG A 141 -10.15 -21.48 6.88
CA ARG A 141 -11.50 -21.99 6.57
C ARG A 141 -11.51 -23.45 6.11
N MET A 142 -10.50 -23.89 5.36
CA MET A 142 -10.41 -25.28 4.90
C MET A 142 -9.98 -26.26 6.00
N GLY A 143 -9.36 -25.76 7.08
CA GLY A 143 -8.89 -26.56 8.21
C GLY A 143 -9.94 -26.93 9.26
N SER A 144 -11.24 -26.74 9.00
CA SER A 144 -12.32 -27.23 9.87
C SER A 144 -12.99 -28.47 9.24
N PRO A 145 -12.55 -29.69 9.56
CA PRO A 145 -13.34 -30.88 9.27
C PRO A 145 -14.57 -30.88 10.20
N THR A 146 -15.74 -30.96 9.60
CA THR A 146 -17.01 -31.29 10.26
C THR A 146 -16.83 -32.51 11.15
N THR A 147 -17.20 -32.35 12.43
CA THR A 147 -17.41 -33.46 13.38
C THR A 147 -18.61 -34.29 12.95
#